data_AF-A0A846DP14-F1
#
_entry.id   AF-A0A846DP14-F1
#
_cell.length_a   1.000
_cell.length_b   1.000
_cell.length_c   1.000
_cell.angle_alpha   90.00
_cell.angle_beta   90.00
_cell.angle_gamma   90.00
#
_symmetry.space_group_name_H-M   'P 1'
#
loop_
_entity.id
_entity.type
_entity.pdbx_description
1 polymer ?
#
loop_
_entity_poly.entity_id
_entity_poly.type
_entity_poly.pdbx_seq_one_letter_code
_entity_poly.pdbx_strand_id
1 'polypeptide(L)'
;MDEQSFQAYFNLIDQLLTCPSGEQVQILESNHELVDAELLQVMAQVAEQLAANGDQNSADVLLHLRSDILAVISETSTSTNPSSQDYLPFLMEVLEATGNSNGDPKVVYPLLQANLDKLDDNFIHVLQNWASAKLSEAQSETAEYIAKVIGEFSNLIQQFPLGNKANNMEIAIAAYKVVLNFFTRESNRESWAGTQTNLGTAYSNRIRHDRAENLENAIAAYQLALSVYTKQDFSIEWATTQNNLGAAYSDRIRDHRAENLELAIAAYQLALSVYTKSDFPIDWARTQNNLGNAYLDRIRGDRAENLELAIEAYQLALEVRTKQDFPQDWATTQNNLGAAYSNRIRGDKAENLELAIEAYQLALEVRTKSDFPQDWATTQNNLGNAYSDRIRHDRAENLELAIAKYQLALEVHTKSDFPYDWATTQNNLGNAYLYRIGGDRGDNLELAIVAFQLALSVRTKPDLPIDWARTQNNLGLAYSHRIRDNRAENLELAIVAFQLAFAVYTKEDLPYDWATTQNNLGNAYSDRIRCDRAENLELAIAAYQLALSVYTKSDFPEEWAMTQNNLGLAYSDRIR
;
A
#
# COMPACT_ATOMS: atom_id res chain seq x y z
N MET A 1 -18.07 5.19 10.52
CA MET A 1 -17.69 6.54 10.98
C MET A 1 -16.49 6.37 11.89
N ASP A 2 -15.39 7.06 11.58
CA ASP A 2 -14.19 7.06 12.41
C ASP A 2 -14.46 7.82 13.73
N GLU A 3 -13.84 7.38 14.82
CA GLU A 3 -14.05 7.93 16.17
C GLU A 3 -13.58 9.40 16.25
N GLN A 4 -12.55 9.75 15.48
CA GLN A 4 -12.05 11.13 15.38
C GLN A 4 -13.03 12.06 14.65
N SER A 5 -13.66 11.60 13.56
CA SER A 5 -14.66 12.39 12.80
C SER A 5 -15.92 12.64 13.63
N PHE A 6 -16.41 11.63 14.36
CA PHE A 6 -17.56 11.79 15.25
C PHE A 6 -17.28 12.81 16.36
N GLN A 7 -16.09 12.78 16.95
CA GLN A 7 -15.69 13.74 17.99
C GLN A 7 -15.58 15.17 17.43
N ALA A 8 -15.11 15.34 16.19
CA ALA A 8 -15.05 16.65 15.54
C ALA A 8 -16.45 17.24 15.31
N TYR A 9 -17.40 16.43 14.81
CA TYR A 9 -18.79 16.87 14.66
C TYR A 9 -19.45 17.19 16.01
N PHE A 10 -19.19 16.39 17.05
CA PHE A 10 -19.73 16.65 18.37
C PHE A 10 -19.21 17.97 18.97
N ASN A 11 -17.91 18.24 18.82
CA ASN A 11 -17.31 19.49 19.27
C ASN A 11 -17.88 20.71 18.53
N LEU A 12 -18.12 20.58 17.22
CA LEU A 12 -18.75 21.63 16.42
C LEU A 12 -20.21 21.88 16.86
N ILE A 13 -20.98 20.82 17.11
CA ILE A 13 -22.36 20.93 17.61
C ILE A 13 -22.40 21.60 18.98
N ASP A 14 -21.48 21.25 19.88
CA ASP A 14 -21.37 21.88 21.21
C ASP A 14 -21.04 23.38 21.08
N GLN A 15 -20.15 23.77 20.17
CA GLN A 15 -19.85 25.18 19.89
C GLN A 15 -21.06 25.94 19.34
N LEU A 16 -21.85 25.33 18.46
CA LEU A 16 -23.04 25.97 17.86
C LEU A 16 -24.18 26.16 18.86
N LEU A 17 -24.29 25.26 19.85
CA LEU A 17 -25.28 25.36 20.92
C LEU A 17 -24.86 26.33 22.03
N THR A 18 -23.56 26.55 22.23
CA THR A 18 -23.03 27.38 23.33
C THR A 18 -22.66 28.80 22.90
N CYS A 19 -22.63 29.09 21.58
CA CYS A 19 -22.23 30.41 21.08
C CYS A 19 -23.30 31.52 21.28
N PRO A 20 -22.89 32.79 21.37
CA PRO A 20 -23.81 33.93 21.36
C PRO A 20 -24.68 33.99 20.08
N SER A 21 -25.89 34.53 20.23
CA SER A 21 -26.82 34.72 19.09
C SER A 21 -26.20 35.62 18.02
N GLY A 22 -25.97 35.06 16.82
CA GLY A 22 -25.39 35.75 15.66
C GLY A 22 -23.98 35.28 15.28
N GLU A 23 -23.32 34.46 16.11
CA GLU A 23 -21.98 33.93 15.83
C GLU A 23 -21.99 32.56 15.12
N GLN A 24 -23.16 31.91 15.02
CA GLN A 24 -23.32 30.60 14.39
C GLN A 24 -22.77 30.55 12.96
N VAL A 25 -23.01 31.61 12.17
CA VAL A 25 -22.56 31.69 10.77
C VAL A 25 -21.03 31.70 10.67
N GLN A 26 -20.36 32.47 11.54
CA GLN A 26 -18.90 32.58 11.54
C GLN A 26 -18.22 31.29 12.02
N ILE A 27 -18.85 30.56 12.94
CA ILE A 27 -18.40 29.24 13.40
C ILE A 27 -18.53 28.21 12.27
N LEU A 28 -19.66 28.21 11.54
CA LEU A 28 -19.86 27.34 10.39
C LEU A 28 -18.88 27.64 9.25
N GLU A 29 -18.61 28.91 8.96
CA GLU A 29 -17.61 29.32 7.96
C GLU A 29 -16.18 28.88 8.33
N SER A 30 -15.83 28.94 9.62
CA SER A 30 -14.50 28.56 10.11
C SER A 30 -14.28 27.04 10.14
N ASN A 31 -15.35 26.25 10.03
CA ASN A 31 -15.33 24.79 10.06
C ASN A 31 -15.96 24.20 8.78
N HIS A 32 -15.83 24.88 7.64
CA HIS A 32 -16.46 24.51 6.38
C HIS A 32 -16.16 23.07 5.91
N GLU A 33 -14.99 22.51 6.26
CA GLU A 33 -14.63 21.12 5.95
C GLU A 33 -15.47 20.06 6.69
N LEU A 34 -16.18 20.45 7.76
CA LEU A 34 -17.07 19.60 8.55
C LEU A 34 -18.55 19.78 8.18
N VAL A 35 -18.88 20.70 7.27
CA VAL A 35 -20.26 21.02 6.89
C VAL A 35 -20.70 20.12 5.73
N ASP A 36 -21.09 18.89 6.06
CA ASP A 36 -21.46 17.84 5.10
C ASP A 36 -22.74 17.06 5.49
N ALA A 37 -23.07 16.03 4.72
CA ALA A 37 -24.24 15.19 4.96
C ALA A 37 -24.14 14.34 6.24
N GLU A 38 -22.93 14.05 6.73
CA GLU A 38 -22.72 13.27 7.95
C GLU A 38 -22.96 14.15 9.20
N LEU A 39 -22.52 15.42 9.19
CA LEU A 39 -22.87 16.39 10.23
C LEU A 39 -24.39 16.50 10.42
N LEU A 40 -25.16 16.56 9.33
CA LEU A 40 -26.63 16.63 9.39
C LEU A 40 -27.28 15.41 10.06
N GLN A 41 -26.65 14.23 9.97
CA GLN A 41 -27.11 13.02 10.65
C GLN A 41 -26.79 13.08 12.14
N VAL A 42 -25.58 13.51 12.51
CA VAL A 42 -25.17 13.65 13.91
C VAL A 42 -26.00 14.72 14.62
N MET A 43 -26.28 15.86 13.96
CA MET A 43 -27.18 16.90 14.49
C MET A 43 -28.59 16.38 14.79
N ALA A 44 -29.13 15.49 13.94
CA ALA A 44 -30.45 14.89 14.17
C ALA A 44 -30.45 13.96 15.39
N GLN A 45 -29.42 13.12 15.53
CA GLN A 45 -29.27 12.21 16.68
C GLN A 45 -29.09 12.98 18.00
N VAL A 46 -28.27 14.04 17.99
CA VAL A 46 -28.06 14.89 19.18
C VAL A 46 -29.34 15.65 19.53
N ALA A 47 -30.11 16.14 18.55
CA ALA A 47 -31.40 16.78 18.80
C ALA A 47 -32.41 15.82 19.44
N GLU A 48 -32.50 14.57 18.97
CA GLU A 48 -33.34 13.53 19.58
C GLU A 48 -32.93 13.24 21.03
N GLN A 49 -31.61 13.19 21.29
CA GLN A 49 -31.08 12.97 22.63
C GLN A 49 -31.36 14.15 23.58
N LEU A 50 -31.24 15.39 23.10
CA LEU A 50 -31.56 16.60 23.86
C LEU A 50 -33.05 16.66 24.22
N ALA A 51 -33.93 16.34 23.26
CA ALA A 51 -35.37 16.26 23.51
C ALA A 51 -35.72 15.15 24.52
N ALA A 52 -35.09 13.97 24.41
CA ALA A 52 -35.27 12.87 25.37
C ALA A 52 -34.80 13.22 26.79
N ASN A 53 -33.80 14.10 26.91
CA ASN A 53 -33.27 14.60 28.18
C ASN A 53 -34.02 15.83 28.73
N GLY A 54 -35.06 16.31 28.04
CA GLY A 54 -35.91 17.42 28.48
C GLY A 54 -35.45 18.81 28.04
N ASP A 55 -34.41 18.93 27.22
CA ASP A 55 -33.93 20.20 26.65
C ASP A 55 -34.52 20.43 25.25
N GLN A 56 -35.83 20.70 25.22
CA GLN A 56 -36.57 20.91 23.97
C GLN A 56 -36.08 22.15 23.20
N ASN A 57 -35.64 23.20 23.90
CA ASN A 57 -35.21 24.44 23.26
C ASN A 57 -33.90 24.25 22.47
N SER A 58 -32.91 23.58 23.06
CA SER A 58 -31.66 23.28 22.34
C SER A 58 -31.89 22.30 21.18
N ALA A 59 -32.80 21.33 21.35
CA ALA A 59 -33.20 20.43 20.27
C ALA A 59 -33.82 21.17 19.08
N ASP A 60 -34.75 22.10 19.34
CA ASP A 60 -35.42 22.90 18.31
C ASP A 60 -34.42 23.83 17.59
N VAL A 61 -33.48 24.45 18.33
CA VAL A 61 -32.39 25.25 17.75
C VAL A 61 -31.50 24.41 16.83
N LEU A 62 -31.13 23.21 17.26
CA LEU A 62 -30.27 22.32 16.48
C LEU A 62 -30.96 21.83 15.21
N LEU A 63 -32.27 21.57 15.26
CA LEU A 63 -33.08 21.21 14.09
C LEU A 63 -33.27 22.38 13.13
N HIS A 64 -33.38 23.60 13.63
CA HIS A 64 -33.43 24.81 12.80
C HIS A 64 -32.10 25.03 12.08
N LEU A 65 -30.98 24.98 12.81
CA LEU A 65 -29.64 25.08 12.23
C LEU A 65 -29.38 23.97 11.22
N ARG A 66 -29.80 22.73 11.51
CA ARG A 66 -29.73 21.62 10.56
C ARG A 66 -30.50 21.91 9.28
N SER A 67 -31.66 22.56 9.37
CA SER A 67 -32.47 22.93 8.21
C SER A 67 -31.82 24.07 7.40
N ASP A 68 -31.23 25.05 8.08
CA ASP A 68 -30.49 26.15 7.45
C ASP A 68 -29.22 25.64 6.76
N ILE A 69 -28.46 24.75 7.42
CA ILE A 69 -27.28 24.09 6.85
C ILE A 69 -27.69 23.18 5.69
N LEU A 70 -28.80 22.46 5.79
CA LEU A 70 -29.33 21.68 4.67
C LEU A 70 -29.69 22.59 3.49
N ALA A 71 -30.29 23.76 3.74
CA ALA A 71 -30.58 24.75 2.70
C ALA A 71 -29.29 25.31 2.11
N VAL A 72 -28.26 25.61 2.91
CA VAL A 72 -26.95 26.09 2.44
C VAL A 72 -26.22 25.00 1.67
N ILE A 73 -26.16 23.75 2.15
CA ILE A 73 -25.60 22.60 1.42
C ILE A 73 -26.36 22.41 0.11
N SER A 74 -27.69 22.53 0.13
CA SER A 74 -28.51 22.47 -1.09
C SER A 74 -28.26 23.67 -2.01
N GLU A 75 -28.00 24.87 -1.48
CA GLU A 75 -27.74 26.09 -2.22
C GLU A 75 -26.31 26.16 -2.79
N THR A 76 -25.30 25.68 -2.06
CA THR A 76 -23.92 25.47 -2.53
C THR A 76 -23.84 24.28 -3.48
N SER A 77 -24.71 23.27 -3.31
CA SER A 77 -24.95 22.27 -4.35
C SER A 77 -25.57 22.93 -5.58
N THR A 78 -26.46 23.93 -5.45
CA THR A 78 -27.00 24.65 -6.63
C THR A 78 -26.07 25.73 -7.21
N SER A 79 -25.03 26.19 -6.51
CA SER A 79 -24.14 27.25 -7.03
C SER A 79 -22.98 26.74 -7.88
N THR A 80 -22.82 25.41 -8.01
CA THR A 80 -22.03 24.76 -9.08
C THR A 80 -22.63 23.43 -9.55
N ASN A 81 -23.95 23.23 -9.49
CA ASN A 81 -24.58 22.13 -10.24
C ASN A 81 -24.92 22.64 -11.65
N PRO A 82 -24.26 22.14 -12.71
CA PRO A 82 -24.87 22.17 -14.02
C PRO A 82 -26.23 21.48 -13.89
N SER A 83 -27.22 21.93 -14.63
CA SER A 83 -28.54 21.31 -14.55
C SER A 83 -28.40 19.82 -14.85
N SER A 84 -29.18 18.93 -14.21
CA SER A 84 -29.24 17.52 -14.61
C SER A 84 -29.56 17.34 -16.11
N GLN A 85 -30.10 18.39 -16.72
CA GLN A 85 -30.32 18.57 -18.15
C GLN A 85 -29.04 18.60 -19.00
N ASP A 86 -27.90 18.97 -18.44
CA ASP A 86 -26.61 19.06 -19.16
C ASP A 86 -25.86 17.72 -19.23
N TYR A 87 -26.07 16.84 -18.24
CA TYR A 87 -25.47 15.51 -18.18
C TYR A 87 -26.32 14.43 -18.85
N LEU A 88 -27.64 14.57 -18.83
CA LEU A 88 -28.54 13.56 -19.39
C LEU A 88 -28.31 13.27 -20.89
N PRO A 89 -28.08 14.27 -21.77
CA PRO A 89 -27.74 14.00 -23.17
C PRO A 89 -26.47 13.17 -23.31
N PHE A 90 -25.44 13.47 -22.51
CA PHE A 90 -24.19 12.71 -22.49
C PHE A 90 -24.39 11.28 -21.99
N LEU A 91 -25.16 11.09 -20.91
CA LEU A 91 -25.52 9.76 -20.40
C LEU A 91 -26.24 8.93 -21.47
N MET A 92 -27.20 9.52 -22.17
CA MET A 92 -27.94 8.84 -23.23
C MET A 92 -27.02 8.47 -24.39
N GLU A 93 -26.18 9.41 -24.84
CA GLU A 93 -25.23 9.20 -25.93
C GLU A 93 -24.23 8.07 -25.62
N VAL A 94 -23.67 8.05 -24.40
CA VAL A 94 -22.67 7.04 -24.04
C VAL A 94 -23.29 5.65 -23.83
N LEU A 95 -24.50 5.56 -23.26
CA LEU A 95 -25.21 4.29 -23.11
C LEU A 95 -25.72 3.76 -24.45
N GLU A 96 -26.21 4.62 -25.34
CA GLU A 96 -26.58 4.24 -26.70
C GLU A 96 -25.37 3.73 -27.48
N ALA A 97 -24.24 4.43 -27.42
CA ALA A 97 -23.00 4.00 -28.04
C ALA A 97 -22.51 2.67 -27.47
N THR A 98 -22.63 2.47 -26.16
CA THR A 98 -22.29 1.21 -25.49
C THR A 98 -23.16 0.08 -26.03
N GLY A 99 -24.48 0.23 -26.03
CA GLY A 99 -25.40 -0.80 -26.52
C GLY A 99 -25.24 -1.10 -28.02
N ASN A 100 -25.08 -0.06 -28.86
CA ASN A 100 -24.93 -0.24 -30.31
C ASN A 100 -23.60 -0.90 -30.71
N SER A 101 -22.57 -0.78 -29.88
CA SER A 101 -21.25 -1.35 -30.13
C SER A 101 -20.97 -2.64 -29.35
N ASN A 102 -21.93 -3.12 -28.54
CA ASN A 102 -21.73 -4.19 -27.55
C ASN A 102 -20.50 -3.91 -26.66
N GLY A 103 -20.37 -2.66 -26.22
CA GLY A 103 -19.30 -2.22 -25.34
C GLY A 103 -17.90 -2.18 -25.99
N ASP A 104 -17.76 -1.87 -27.28
CA ASP A 104 -16.44 -1.69 -27.91
C ASP A 104 -15.75 -0.42 -27.34
N PRO A 105 -14.59 -0.56 -26.66
CA PRO A 105 -13.86 0.59 -26.14
C PRO A 105 -13.51 1.61 -27.23
N LYS A 106 -13.29 1.19 -28.48
CA LYS A 106 -12.94 2.10 -29.60
C LYS A 106 -14.06 3.06 -29.96
N VAL A 107 -15.31 2.72 -29.63
CA VAL A 107 -16.49 3.56 -29.87
C VAL A 107 -16.78 4.42 -28.64
N VAL A 108 -16.69 3.84 -27.45
CA VAL A 108 -17.11 4.50 -26.20
C VAL A 108 -16.03 5.43 -25.64
N TYR A 109 -14.75 5.05 -25.68
CA TYR A 109 -13.66 5.84 -25.09
C TYR A 109 -13.51 7.24 -25.70
N PRO A 110 -13.66 7.46 -27.01
CA PRO A 110 -13.66 8.81 -27.57
C PRO A 110 -14.76 9.72 -26.98
N LEU A 111 -15.95 9.19 -26.68
CA LEU A 111 -17.04 9.95 -26.08
C LEU A 111 -16.72 10.34 -24.63
N LEU A 112 -16.16 9.39 -23.85
CA LEU A 112 -15.68 9.64 -22.49
C LEU A 112 -14.57 10.69 -22.49
N GLN A 113 -13.60 10.57 -23.40
CA GLN A 113 -12.48 11.49 -23.54
C GLN A 113 -12.92 12.91 -23.93
N ALA A 114 -13.99 13.05 -24.72
CA ALA A 114 -14.54 14.35 -25.09
C ALA A 114 -15.32 15.04 -23.95
N ASN A 115 -15.70 14.30 -22.91
CA ASN A 115 -16.54 14.77 -21.80
C ASN A 115 -15.90 14.49 -20.43
N LEU A 116 -14.57 14.58 -20.31
CA LEU A 116 -13.86 14.33 -19.04
C LEU A 116 -14.34 15.25 -17.90
N ASP A 117 -14.77 16.46 -18.25
CA ASP A 117 -15.35 17.46 -17.34
C ASP A 117 -16.67 17.00 -16.72
N LYS A 118 -17.37 16.05 -17.34
CA LYS A 118 -18.63 15.48 -16.86
C LYS A 118 -18.44 14.16 -16.10
N LEU A 119 -17.22 13.64 -15.96
CA LEU A 119 -16.95 12.41 -15.21
C LEU A 119 -16.69 12.74 -13.74
N ASP A 120 -17.74 13.16 -13.04
CA ASP A 120 -17.73 13.65 -11.67
C ASP A 120 -18.86 13.03 -10.82
N ASP A 121 -18.99 13.51 -9.58
CA ASP A 121 -20.00 13.02 -8.64
C ASP A 121 -21.44 13.38 -9.07
N ASN A 122 -21.63 14.43 -9.89
CA ASN A 122 -22.94 14.78 -10.43
C ASN A 122 -23.43 13.75 -11.45
N PHE A 123 -22.52 13.27 -12.31
CA PHE A 123 -22.85 12.20 -13.25
C PHE A 123 -23.31 10.92 -12.56
N ILE A 124 -22.74 10.59 -11.39
CA ILE A 124 -23.19 9.45 -10.57
C ILE A 124 -24.67 9.60 -10.22
N HIS A 125 -25.08 10.75 -9.70
CA HIS A 125 -26.47 11.00 -9.32
C HIS A 125 -27.42 10.95 -10.52
N VAL A 126 -27.02 11.55 -11.66
CA VAL A 126 -27.81 11.54 -12.89
C VAL A 126 -27.98 10.12 -13.42
N LEU A 127 -26.90 9.32 -13.46
CA LEU A 127 -26.93 7.92 -13.88
C LEU A 127 -27.83 7.11 -12.96
N GLN A 128 -27.67 7.21 -11.64
CA GLN A 128 -28.46 6.43 -10.68
C GLN A 128 -29.96 6.74 -10.77
N ASN A 129 -30.32 8.02 -10.81
CA ASN A 129 -31.71 8.46 -10.89
C ASN A 129 -32.35 8.02 -12.21
N TRP A 130 -31.66 8.25 -13.33
CA TRP A 130 -32.15 7.85 -14.65
C TRP A 130 -32.30 6.32 -14.76
N ALA A 131 -31.27 5.57 -14.36
CA ALA A 131 -31.26 4.12 -14.49
C ALA A 131 -32.31 3.47 -13.58
N SER A 132 -32.45 3.92 -12.33
CA SER A 132 -33.47 3.39 -11.40
C SER A 132 -34.88 3.65 -11.93
N ALA A 133 -35.16 4.86 -12.42
CA ALA A 133 -36.44 5.18 -13.03
C ALA A 133 -36.71 4.30 -14.26
N LYS A 134 -35.75 4.21 -15.18
CA LYS A 134 -35.93 3.45 -16.43
C LYS A 134 -36.08 1.95 -16.22
N LEU A 135 -35.33 1.36 -15.30
CA LEU A 135 -35.46 -0.06 -14.98
C LEU A 135 -36.80 -0.39 -14.30
N SER A 136 -37.37 0.56 -13.54
CA SER A 136 -38.68 0.38 -12.89
C SER A 136 -39.87 0.55 -13.84
N GLU A 137 -39.74 1.42 -14.85
CA GLU A 137 -40.80 1.74 -15.82
C GLU A 137 -40.86 0.77 -17.00
N ALA A 138 -39.73 0.16 -17.35
CA ALA A 138 -39.60 -0.67 -18.55
C ALA A 138 -40.22 -2.06 -18.38
N GLN A 139 -40.66 -2.65 -19.50
CA GLN A 139 -41.04 -4.06 -19.55
C GLN A 139 -39.82 -4.95 -19.28
N SER A 140 -40.03 -6.16 -18.75
CA SER A 140 -38.96 -7.05 -18.28
C SER A 140 -37.81 -7.25 -19.28
N GLU A 141 -38.10 -7.50 -20.56
CA GLU A 141 -37.06 -7.70 -21.59
C GLU A 141 -36.27 -6.42 -21.87
N THR A 142 -36.95 -5.27 -21.93
CA THR A 142 -36.30 -3.97 -22.15
C THR A 142 -35.48 -3.54 -20.93
N ALA A 143 -35.98 -3.78 -19.72
CA ALA A 143 -35.26 -3.51 -18.48
C ALA A 143 -33.99 -4.37 -18.38
N GLU A 144 -34.06 -5.65 -18.76
CA GLU A 144 -32.88 -6.53 -18.81
C GLU A 144 -31.84 -6.04 -19.81
N TYR A 145 -32.26 -5.60 -21.01
CA TYR A 145 -31.35 -5.01 -21.99
C TYR A 145 -30.68 -3.75 -21.44
N ILE A 146 -31.44 -2.83 -20.84
CA ILE A 146 -30.90 -1.60 -20.23
C ILE A 146 -29.90 -1.93 -19.12
N ALA A 147 -30.21 -2.89 -18.25
CA ALA A 147 -29.32 -3.31 -17.17
C ALA A 147 -28.00 -3.91 -17.71
N LYS A 148 -28.06 -4.70 -18.79
CA LYS A 148 -26.86 -5.21 -19.49
C LYS A 148 -26.00 -4.08 -20.04
N VAL A 149 -26.59 -3.11 -20.72
CA VAL A 149 -25.88 -1.95 -21.28
C VAL A 149 -25.22 -1.11 -20.16
N ILE A 150 -25.91 -0.89 -19.04
CA ILE A 150 -25.32 -0.19 -17.88
C ILE A 150 -24.15 -0.99 -17.31
N GLY A 151 -24.28 -2.33 -17.22
CA GLY A 151 -23.18 -3.20 -16.77
C GLY A 151 -21.96 -3.14 -17.68
N GLU A 152 -22.15 -3.17 -19.01
CA GLU A 152 -21.07 -3.03 -19.99
C GLU A 152 -20.40 -1.65 -19.90
N PHE A 153 -21.19 -0.59 -19.79
CA PHE A 153 -20.68 0.76 -19.57
C PHE A 153 -19.85 0.84 -18.29
N SER A 154 -20.32 0.20 -17.20
CA SER A 154 -19.61 0.13 -15.92
C SER A 154 -18.24 -0.54 -16.05
N ASN A 155 -18.16 -1.63 -16.83
CA ASN A 155 -16.88 -2.30 -17.13
C ASN A 155 -15.93 -1.37 -17.90
N LEU A 156 -16.45 -0.62 -18.86
CA LEU A 156 -15.67 0.31 -19.68
C LEU A 156 -15.13 1.49 -18.90
N ILE A 157 -15.99 2.17 -18.11
CA ILE A 157 -15.58 3.35 -17.33
C ILE A 157 -14.60 2.96 -16.22
N GLN A 158 -14.76 1.77 -15.62
CA GLN A 158 -13.79 1.23 -14.66
C GLN A 158 -12.38 1.05 -15.25
N GLN A 159 -12.29 0.64 -16.52
CA GLN A 159 -11.02 0.41 -17.23
C GLN A 159 -10.50 1.65 -17.97
N PHE A 160 -11.28 2.73 -18.01
CA PHE A 160 -10.96 3.91 -18.79
C PHE A 160 -9.75 4.65 -18.19
N PRO A 161 -8.64 4.81 -18.95
CA PRO A 161 -7.38 5.29 -18.39
C PRO A 161 -7.28 6.82 -18.26
N LEU A 162 -8.21 7.58 -18.86
CA LEU A 162 -8.18 9.04 -18.89
C LEU A 162 -9.17 9.63 -17.87
N GLY A 163 -8.93 10.90 -17.51
CA GLY A 163 -9.73 11.62 -16.52
C GLY A 163 -9.35 11.28 -15.08
N ASN A 164 -10.25 11.61 -14.15
CA ASN A 164 -10.04 11.30 -12.75
C ASN A 164 -10.41 9.83 -12.48
N LYS A 165 -9.40 8.97 -12.32
CA LYS A 165 -9.58 7.53 -12.07
C LYS A 165 -10.42 7.23 -10.82
N ALA A 166 -10.36 8.09 -9.80
CA ALA A 166 -11.17 7.93 -8.60
C ALA A 166 -12.66 8.12 -8.94
N ASN A 167 -13.01 9.16 -9.71
CA ASN A 167 -14.38 9.40 -10.15
C ASN A 167 -14.89 8.27 -11.07
N ASN A 168 -14.07 7.84 -12.03
CA ASN A 168 -14.41 6.73 -12.93
C ASN A 168 -14.78 5.45 -12.13
N MET A 169 -14.04 5.18 -11.05
CA MET A 169 -14.32 4.04 -10.19
C MET A 169 -15.63 4.20 -9.41
N GLU A 170 -15.91 5.39 -8.87
CA GLU A 170 -17.19 5.63 -8.18
C GLU A 170 -18.39 5.53 -9.14
N ILE A 171 -18.26 6.03 -10.38
CA ILE A 171 -19.27 5.87 -11.43
C ILE A 171 -19.53 4.39 -11.70
N ALA A 172 -18.48 3.57 -11.88
CA ALA A 172 -18.62 2.13 -12.10
C ALA A 172 -19.32 1.45 -10.92
N ILE A 173 -18.88 1.71 -9.68
CA ILE A 173 -19.46 1.13 -8.46
C ILE A 173 -20.94 1.49 -8.34
N ALA A 174 -21.29 2.76 -8.55
CA ALA A 174 -22.67 3.21 -8.50
C ALA A 174 -23.55 2.53 -9.55
N ALA A 175 -23.07 2.44 -10.79
CA ALA A 175 -23.78 1.80 -11.88
C ALA A 175 -23.95 0.28 -11.65
N TYR A 176 -22.92 -0.43 -11.18
CA TYR A 176 -23.04 -1.84 -10.78
C TYR A 176 -24.07 -2.04 -9.67
N LYS A 177 -24.11 -1.17 -8.65
CA LYS A 177 -25.13 -1.25 -7.58
C LYS A 177 -26.55 -1.09 -8.12
N VAL A 178 -26.76 -0.19 -9.08
CA VAL A 178 -28.07 -0.05 -9.73
C VAL A 178 -28.44 -1.31 -10.51
N VAL A 179 -27.49 -1.89 -11.25
CA VAL A 179 -27.69 -3.16 -11.98
C VAL A 179 -28.04 -4.29 -11.01
N LEU A 180 -27.39 -4.37 -9.85
CA LEU A 180 -27.65 -5.38 -8.80
C LEU A 180 -28.98 -5.19 -8.05
N ASN A 181 -29.65 -4.05 -8.19
CA ASN A 181 -31.03 -3.90 -7.72
C ASN A 181 -32.03 -4.56 -8.68
N PHE A 182 -31.64 -4.76 -9.94
CA PHE A 182 -32.47 -5.39 -10.98
C PHE A 182 -32.12 -6.86 -11.20
N PHE A 183 -30.84 -7.17 -11.44
CA PHE A 183 -30.37 -8.56 -11.42
C PHE A 183 -30.30 -9.05 -9.99
N THR A 184 -30.89 -10.21 -9.72
CA THR A 184 -30.88 -10.82 -8.40
C THR A 184 -30.29 -12.23 -8.49
N ARG A 185 -30.11 -12.90 -7.36
CA ARG A 185 -29.65 -14.29 -7.41
C ARG A 185 -30.73 -15.20 -7.99
N GLU A 186 -32.00 -14.85 -7.77
CA GLU A 186 -33.19 -15.58 -8.20
C GLU A 186 -33.56 -15.31 -9.66
N SER A 187 -33.30 -14.09 -10.15
CA SER A 187 -33.55 -13.64 -11.54
C SER A 187 -32.27 -13.12 -12.18
N ASN A 188 -31.88 -13.65 -13.35
CA ASN A 188 -30.63 -13.31 -14.04
C ASN A 188 -29.37 -13.71 -13.25
N ARG A 189 -29.41 -14.90 -12.64
CA ARG A 189 -28.39 -15.47 -11.74
C ARG A 189 -26.94 -15.32 -12.24
N GLU A 190 -26.69 -15.62 -13.51
CA GLU A 190 -25.36 -15.49 -14.12
C GLU A 190 -24.92 -14.03 -14.22
N SER A 191 -25.78 -13.16 -14.77
CA SER A 191 -25.49 -11.73 -14.88
C SER A 191 -25.27 -11.09 -13.50
N TRP A 192 -26.05 -11.49 -12.48
CA TRP A 192 -25.85 -11.05 -11.10
C TRP A 192 -24.46 -11.43 -10.58
N ALA A 193 -24.02 -12.68 -10.78
CA ALA A 193 -22.69 -13.14 -10.35
C ALA A 193 -21.54 -12.45 -11.12
N GLY A 194 -21.74 -12.20 -12.41
CA GLY A 194 -20.81 -11.41 -13.23
C GLY A 194 -20.68 -9.98 -12.72
N THR A 195 -21.80 -9.31 -12.45
CA THR A 195 -21.81 -7.96 -11.87
C THR A 195 -21.16 -7.92 -10.50
N GLN A 196 -21.39 -8.93 -9.64
CA GLN A 196 -20.71 -9.04 -8.34
C GLN A 196 -19.18 -9.19 -8.50
N THR A 197 -18.72 -9.99 -9.47
CA THR A 197 -17.28 -10.13 -9.75
C THR A 197 -16.68 -8.79 -10.20
N ASN A 198 -17.35 -8.05 -11.07
CA ASN A 198 -16.85 -6.77 -11.57
C ASN A 198 -16.90 -5.67 -10.49
N LEU A 199 -17.95 -5.67 -9.67
CA LEU A 199 -18.06 -4.80 -8.49
C LEU A 199 -16.94 -5.09 -7.48
N GLY A 200 -16.62 -6.36 -7.24
CA GLY A 200 -15.49 -6.74 -6.39
C GLY A 200 -14.17 -6.16 -6.90
N THR A 201 -13.95 -6.23 -8.22
CA THR A 201 -12.77 -5.62 -8.86
C THR A 201 -12.77 -4.10 -8.78
N ALA A 202 -13.95 -3.48 -8.80
CA ALA A 202 -14.07 -2.04 -8.65
C ALA A 202 -13.72 -1.60 -7.22
N TYR A 203 -14.23 -2.32 -6.22
CA TYR A 203 -13.87 -2.11 -4.82
C TYR A 203 -12.37 -2.34 -4.56
N SER A 204 -11.79 -3.41 -5.11
CA SER A 204 -10.36 -3.70 -4.94
C SER A 204 -9.46 -2.63 -5.55
N ASN A 205 -9.95 -1.85 -6.53
CA ASN A 205 -9.22 -0.77 -7.20
C ASN A 205 -9.70 0.63 -6.79
N ARG A 206 -10.61 0.73 -5.81
CA ARG A 206 -11.18 2.00 -5.35
C ARG A 206 -10.14 2.84 -4.62
N ILE A 207 -10.05 4.10 -5.03
CA ILE A 207 -9.08 5.10 -4.52
C ILE A 207 -9.66 5.87 -3.34
N ARG A 208 -10.96 6.19 -3.37
CA ARG A 208 -11.65 6.90 -2.29
C ARG A 208 -12.00 5.93 -1.15
N HIS A 209 -12.24 6.50 0.04
CA HIS A 209 -12.59 5.81 1.28
C HIS A 209 -11.47 4.91 1.84
N ASP A 210 -11.73 4.32 3.01
CA ASP A 210 -10.78 3.45 3.70
C ASP A 210 -10.43 2.22 2.84
N ARG A 211 -9.12 1.99 2.64
CA ARG A 211 -8.61 0.89 1.83
C ARG A 211 -8.99 -0.46 2.42
N ALA A 212 -9.01 -0.59 3.75
CA ALA A 212 -9.34 -1.86 4.39
C ALA A 212 -10.81 -2.22 4.17
N GLU A 213 -11.73 -1.26 4.35
CA GLU A 213 -13.15 -1.46 4.04
C GLU A 213 -13.40 -1.77 2.55
N ASN A 214 -12.71 -1.08 1.64
CA ASN A 214 -12.80 -1.37 0.22
C ASN A 214 -12.41 -2.83 -0.11
N LEU A 215 -11.35 -3.35 0.52
CA LEU A 215 -10.95 -4.75 0.34
C LEU A 215 -11.96 -5.74 0.92
N GLU A 216 -12.57 -5.44 2.08
CA GLU A 216 -13.65 -6.28 2.62
C GLU A 216 -14.88 -6.30 1.69
N ASN A 217 -15.25 -5.16 1.13
CA ASN A 217 -16.33 -5.08 0.13
C ASN A 217 -16.00 -5.88 -1.14
N ALA A 218 -14.75 -5.84 -1.59
CA ALA A 218 -14.28 -6.65 -2.72
C ALA A 218 -14.42 -8.15 -2.44
N ILE A 219 -13.90 -8.60 -1.29
CA ILE A 219 -13.97 -10.00 -0.83
C ILE A 219 -15.43 -10.45 -0.73
N ALA A 220 -16.31 -9.65 -0.13
CA ALA A 220 -17.73 -9.97 -0.01
C ALA A 220 -18.40 -10.13 -1.38
N ALA A 221 -18.15 -9.23 -2.34
CA ALA A 221 -18.70 -9.31 -3.68
C ALA A 221 -18.19 -10.56 -4.43
N TYR A 222 -16.90 -10.89 -4.34
CA TYR A 222 -16.36 -12.12 -4.92
C TYR A 222 -16.97 -13.38 -4.30
N GLN A 223 -17.14 -13.42 -2.97
CA GLN A 223 -17.80 -14.54 -2.30
C GLN A 223 -19.27 -14.70 -2.73
N LEU A 224 -19.99 -13.60 -2.93
CA LEU A 224 -21.35 -13.63 -3.48
C LEU A 224 -21.37 -14.21 -4.89
N ALA A 225 -20.45 -13.79 -5.77
CA ALA A 225 -20.32 -14.37 -7.11
C ALA A 225 -20.01 -15.88 -7.08
N LEU A 226 -19.10 -16.32 -6.19
CA LEU A 226 -18.75 -17.74 -5.99
C LEU A 226 -19.89 -18.58 -5.37
N SER A 227 -20.96 -17.96 -4.89
CA SER A 227 -22.19 -18.69 -4.50
C SER A 227 -23.03 -19.13 -5.70
N VAL A 228 -22.68 -18.65 -6.89
CA VAL A 228 -23.31 -18.97 -8.17
C VAL A 228 -22.32 -19.67 -9.09
N TYR A 229 -21.15 -19.06 -9.30
CA TYR A 229 -20.07 -19.66 -10.08
C TYR A 229 -19.45 -20.80 -9.29
N THR A 230 -19.38 -21.97 -9.91
CA THR A 230 -18.76 -23.16 -9.32
C THR A 230 -17.74 -23.72 -10.30
N LYS A 231 -16.88 -24.64 -9.85
CA LYS A 231 -15.97 -25.30 -10.79
C LYS A 231 -16.70 -26.10 -11.87
N GLN A 232 -17.88 -26.66 -11.53
CA GLN A 232 -18.67 -27.47 -12.45
C GLN A 232 -19.48 -26.60 -13.43
N ASP A 233 -20.10 -25.55 -12.91
CA ASP A 233 -20.94 -24.62 -13.66
C ASP A 233 -20.27 -23.24 -13.67
N PHE A 234 -19.98 -22.69 -14.86
CA PHE A 234 -19.23 -21.43 -15.04
C PHE A 234 -17.76 -21.55 -14.60
N SER A 235 -17.07 -22.59 -15.08
CA SER A 235 -15.71 -22.92 -14.63
C SER A 235 -14.70 -21.78 -14.86
N ILE A 236 -14.86 -21.03 -15.97
CA ILE A 236 -13.97 -19.93 -16.34
C ILE A 236 -14.21 -18.73 -15.42
N GLU A 237 -15.48 -18.35 -15.24
CA GLU A 237 -15.89 -17.26 -14.37
C GLU A 237 -15.51 -17.57 -12.91
N TRP A 238 -15.72 -18.82 -12.46
CA TRP A 238 -15.27 -19.28 -11.16
C TRP A 238 -13.77 -19.10 -10.98
N ALA A 239 -12.95 -19.52 -11.96
CA ALA A 239 -11.50 -19.35 -11.88
C ALA A 239 -11.07 -17.87 -11.89
N THR A 240 -11.75 -17.02 -12.68
CA THR A 240 -11.53 -15.57 -12.69
C THR A 240 -11.79 -14.98 -11.31
N THR A 241 -12.94 -15.30 -10.72
CA THR A 241 -13.34 -14.80 -9.41
C THR A 241 -12.41 -15.34 -8.31
N GLN A 242 -11.95 -16.59 -8.39
CA GLN A 242 -10.96 -17.14 -7.45
C GLN A 242 -9.62 -16.41 -7.54
N ASN A 243 -9.11 -16.14 -8.76
CA ASN A 243 -7.89 -15.37 -8.93
C ASN A 243 -8.01 -13.96 -8.33
N ASN A 244 -9.14 -13.29 -8.56
CA ASN A 244 -9.36 -11.94 -8.03
C ASN A 244 -9.56 -11.93 -6.51
N LEU A 245 -10.24 -12.94 -5.98
CA LEU A 245 -10.36 -13.16 -4.53
C LEU A 245 -9.00 -13.41 -3.89
N GLY A 246 -8.13 -14.19 -4.55
CA GLY A 246 -6.76 -14.41 -4.10
C GLY A 246 -5.96 -13.10 -4.01
N ALA A 247 -6.11 -12.22 -4.99
CA ALA A 247 -5.49 -10.89 -4.97
C ALA A 247 -6.03 -10.03 -3.82
N ALA A 248 -7.34 -10.01 -3.62
CA ALA A 248 -7.96 -9.27 -2.52
C ALA A 248 -7.51 -9.79 -1.14
N TYR A 249 -7.38 -11.12 -0.96
CA TYR A 249 -6.80 -11.69 0.26
C TYR A 249 -5.33 -11.34 0.43
N SER A 250 -4.55 -11.35 -0.65
CA SER A 250 -3.14 -10.95 -0.64
C SER A 250 -2.94 -9.48 -0.29
N ASP A 251 -3.92 -8.61 -0.53
CA ASP A 251 -3.86 -7.18 -0.19
C ASP A 251 -4.56 -6.83 1.12
N ARG A 252 -5.28 -7.79 1.72
CA ARG A 252 -6.15 -7.57 2.88
C ARG A 252 -5.38 -7.07 4.10
N ILE A 253 -5.85 -5.93 4.64
CA ILE A 253 -5.25 -5.23 5.78
C ILE A 253 -5.76 -5.76 7.12
N ARG A 254 -7.04 -6.16 7.19
CA ARG A 254 -7.66 -6.70 8.42
C ARG A 254 -7.25 -8.15 8.64
N ASP A 255 -7.52 -8.63 9.85
CA ASP A 255 -7.15 -9.96 10.33
C ASP A 255 -5.63 -10.21 10.31
N HIS A 256 -5.23 -11.46 10.51
CA HIS A 256 -3.84 -11.85 10.59
C HIS A 256 -3.25 -12.07 9.19
N ARG A 257 -2.13 -11.38 8.90
CA ARG A 257 -1.44 -11.44 7.60
C ARG A 257 -1.13 -12.87 7.14
N ALA A 258 -0.74 -13.74 8.06
CA ALA A 258 -0.40 -15.12 7.74
C ALA A 258 -1.60 -15.91 7.18
N GLU A 259 -2.76 -15.79 7.82
CA GLU A 259 -4.01 -16.42 7.41
C GLU A 259 -4.48 -15.89 6.06
N ASN A 260 -4.41 -14.57 5.85
CA ASN A 260 -4.78 -13.94 4.59
C ASN A 260 -3.94 -14.48 3.41
N LEU A 261 -2.63 -14.68 3.63
CA LEU A 261 -1.75 -15.26 2.61
C LEU A 261 -2.08 -16.72 2.31
N GLU A 262 -2.46 -17.53 3.30
CA GLU A 262 -2.91 -18.91 3.04
C GLU A 262 -4.23 -18.94 2.24
N LEU A 263 -5.16 -18.02 2.52
CA LEU A 263 -6.40 -17.88 1.74
C LEU A 263 -6.11 -17.46 0.30
N ALA A 264 -5.16 -16.53 0.10
CA ALA A 264 -4.72 -16.11 -1.22
C ALA A 264 -4.13 -17.27 -2.03
N ILE A 265 -3.19 -18.02 -1.43
CA ILE A 265 -2.56 -19.20 -2.04
C ILE A 265 -3.63 -20.23 -2.42
N ALA A 266 -4.57 -20.54 -1.53
CA ALA A 266 -5.64 -21.48 -1.80
C ALA A 266 -6.52 -21.03 -2.99
N ALA A 267 -6.90 -19.75 -3.04
CA ALA A 267 -7.71 -19.20 -4.13
C ALA A 267 -6.97 -19.23 -5.48
N TYR A 268 -5.68 -18.89 -5.51
CA TYR A 268 -4.86 -19.00 -6.73
C TYR A 268 -4.71 -20.46 -7.19
N GLN A 269 -4.48 -21.40 -6.28
CA GLN A 269 -4.41 -22.83 -6.61
C GLN A 269 -5.75 -23.35 -7.17
N LEU A 270 -6.88 -22.87 -6.64
CA LEU A 270 -8.20 -23.18 -7.18
C LEU A 270 -8.36 -22.65 -8.61
N ALA A 271 -7.95 -21.41 -8.89
CA ALA A 271 -7.96 -20.84 -10.24
C ALA A 271 -7.07 -21.64 -11.21
N LEU A 272 -5.84 -22.01 -10.79
CA LEU A 272 -4.91 -22.84 -11.58
C LEU A 272 -5.41 -24.28 -11.82
N SER A 273 -6.45 -24.72 -11.11
CA SER A 273 -7.10 -26.00 -11.39
C SER A 273 -8.04 -25.99 -12.60
N VAL A 274 -8.25 -24.80 -13.19
CA VAL A 274 -8.99 -24.55 -14.44
C VAL A 274 -8.09 -23.87 -15.45
N TYR A 275 -7.37 -22.82 -15.05
CA TYR A 275 -6.37 -22.19 -15.91
C TYR A 275 -5.18 -23.13 -16.05
N THR A 276 -5.07 -23.77 -17.21
CA THR A 276 -3.90 -24.54 -17.59
C THR A 276 -3.07 -23.74 -18.59
N LYS A 277 -1.77 -24.04 -18.70
CA LYS A 277 -0.90 -23.40 -19.69
C LYS A 277 -1.42 -23.60 -21.13
N SER A 278 -2.07 -24.72 -21.45
CA SER A 278 -2.56 -25.00 -22.79
C SER A 278 -3.84 -24.25 -23.14
N ASP A 279 -4.77 -24.17 -22.19
CA ASP A 279 -6.13 -23.72 -22.48
C ASP A 279 -6.29 -22.22 -22.20
N PHE A 280 -5.60 -21.71 -21.17
CA PHE A 280 -5.66 -20.33 -20.72
C PHE A 280 -4.25 -19.80 -20.40
N PRO A 281 -3.32 -19.74 -21.37
CA PRO A 281 -1.92 -19.42 -21.12
C PRO A 281 -1.73 -18.08 -20.40
N ILE A 282 -2.50 -17.05 -20.78
CA ILE A 282 -2.38 -15.70 -20.22
C ILE A 282 -2.86 -15.66 -18.77
N ASP A 283 -4.06 -16.19 -18.49
CA ASP A 283 -4.61 -16.22 -17.14
C ASP A 283 -3.80 -17.13 -16.23
N TRP A 284 -3.34 -18.28 -16.73
CA TRP A 284 -2.42 -19.17 -16.03
C TRP A 284 -1.14 -18.44 -15.61
N ALA A 285 -0.47 -17.74 -16.53
CA ALA A 285 0.76 -17.03 -16.22
C ALA A 285 0.55 -15.86 -15.25
N ARG A 286 -0.58 -15.14 -15.36
CA ARG A 286 -0.95 -14.10 -14.39
C ARG A 286 -1.17 -14.69 -13.00
N THR A 287 -1.91 -15.78 -12.89
CA THR A 287 -2.17 -16.45 -11.60
C THR A 287 -0.89 -17.06 -11.02
N GLN A 288 0.00 -17.60 -11.84
CA GLN A 288 1.32 -18.08 -11.39
C GLN A 288 2.17 -16.94 -10.82
N ASN A 289 2.24 -15.79 -11.48
CA ASN A 289 2.95 -14.63 -10.93
C ASN A 289 2.35 -14.17 -9.59
N ASN A 290 1.02 -14.14 -9.47
CA ASN A 290 0.35 -13.76 -8.22
C ASN A 290 0.58 -14.78 -7.10
N LEU A 291 0.60 -16.07 -7.44
CA LEU A 291 0.95 -17.15 -6.52
C LEU A 291 2.42 -17.03 -6.07
N GLY A 292 3.32 -16.66 -6.98
CA GLY A 292 4.71 -16.36 -6.67
C GLY A 292 4.86 -15.24 -5.64
N ASN A 293 4.10 -14.14 -5.80
CA ASN A 293 4.07 -13.05 -4.82
C ASN A 293 3.57 -13.54 -3.45
N ALA A 294 2.50 -14.34 -3.43
CA ALA A 294 1.95 -14.87 -2.19
C ALA A 294 2.92 -15.80 -1.46
N TYR A 295 3.68 -16.64 -2.19
CA TYR A 295 4.75 -17.46 -1.60
C TYR A 295 5.94 -16.64 -1.13
N LEU A 296 6.33 -15.59 -1.88
CA LEU A 296 7.39 -14.67 -1.49
C LEU A 296 7.08 -13.98 -0.16
N ASP A 297 5.81 -13.66 0.11
CA ASP A 297 5.36 -13.01 1.33
C ASP A 297 4.95 -14.00 2.44
N ARG A 298 4.83 -15.29 2.13
CA ARG A 298 4.29 -16.31 3.03
C ARG A 298 5.07 -16.41 4.34
N ILE A 299 4.35 -16.23 5.45
CA ILE A 299 4.88 -16.24 6.82
C ILE A 299 4.98 -17.66 7.38
N ARG A 300 4.03 -18.54 7.05
CA ARG A 300 3.99 -19.92 7.56
C ARG A 300 4.88 -20.86 6.74
N GLY A 301 5.32 -21.95 7.36
CA GLY A 301 6.16 -22.97 6.72
C GLY A 301 7.65 -22.63 6.74
N ASP A 302 8.45 -23.44 6.04
CA ASP A 302 9.88 -23.21 5.89
C ASP A 302 10.13 -22.04 4.93
N ARG A 303 10.85 -21.00 5.38
CA ARG A 303 11.11 -19.81 4.55
C ARG A 303 11.88 -20.16 3.27
N ALA A 304 12.81 -21.10 3.35
CA ALA A 304 13.61 -21.50 2.20
C ALA A 304 12.74 -22.22 1.16
N GLU A 305 11.85 -23.12 1.58
CA GLU A 305 10.86 -23.76 0.68
C GLU A 305 9.90 -22.75 0.04
N ASN A 306 9.36 -21.81 0.81
CA ASN A 306 8.46 -20.77 0.28
C ASN A 306 9.15 -19.96 -0.84
N LEU A 307 10.44 -19.64 -0.69
CA LEU A 307 11.21 -18.92 -1.70
C LEU A 307 11.42 -19.76 -2.98
N GLU A 308 11.65 -21.07 -2.86
CA GLU A 308 11.73 -21.93 -4.05
C GLU A 308 10.38 -22.03 -4.78
N LEU A 309 9.27 -22.12 -4.05
CA LEU A 309 7.93 -22.10 -4.64
C LEU A 309 7.63 -20.78 -5.36
N ALA A 310 8.08 -19.66 -4.81
CA ALA A 310 7.95 -18.35 -5.46
C ALA A 310 8.75 -18.31 -6.77
N ILE A 311 10.02 -18.74 -6.73
CA ILE A 311 10.90 -18.81 -7.91
C ILE A 311 10.29 -19.70 -9.00
N GLU A 312 9.80 -20.89 -8.64
CA GLU A 312 9.15 -21.81 -9.56
C GLU A 312 7.92 -21.16 -10.21
N ALA A 313 7.04 -20.52 -9.43
CA ALA A 313 5.85 -19.88 -9.96
C ALA A 313 6.18 -18.71 -10.92
N TYR A 314 7.19 -17.89 -10.62
CA TYR A 314 7.63 -16.85 -11.54
C TYR A 314 8.26 -17.42 -12.82
N GLN A 315 9.08 -18.46 -12.72
CA GLN A 315 9.65 -19.13 -13.89
C GLN A 315 8.55 -19.70 -14.79
N LEU A 316 7.53 -20.33 -14.22
CA LEU A 316 6.36 -20.82 -14.94
C LEU A 316 5.61 -19.67 -15.63
N ALA A 317 5.39 -18.54 -14.96
CA ALA A 317 4.77 -17.37 -15.57
C ALA A 317 5.57 -16.83 -16.77
N LEU A 318 6.91 -16.84 -16.70
CA LEU A 318 7.82 -16.41 -17.77
C LEU A 318 7.82 -17.35 -18.99
N GLU A 319 7.27 -18.56 -18.90
CA GLU A 319 7.10 -19.44 -20.07
C GLU A 319 6.04 -18.93 -21.06
N VAL A 320 5.15 -18.04 -20.62
CA VAL A 320 4.11 -17.41 -21.46
C VAL A 320 4.35 -15.92 -21.58
N ARG A 321 4.68 -15.24 -20.47
CA ARG A 321 4.98 -13.80 -20.47
C ARG A 321 6.35 -13.62 -21.09
N THR A 322 6.45 -13.46 -22.40
CA THR A 322 7.71 -13.17 -23.08
C THR A 322 7.91 -11.66 -23.22
N LYS A 323 9.16 -11.20 -23.36
CA LYS A 323 9.46 -9.80 -23.65
C LYS A 323 8.76 -9.28 -24.92
N GLN A 324 8.54 -10.15 -25.91
CA GLN A 324 7.94 -9.78 -27.18
C GLN A 324 6.43 -9.63 -27.08
N ASP A 325 5.74 -10.59 -26.44
CA ASP A 325 4.28 -10.64 -26.46
C ASP A 325 3.66 -9.86 -25.30
N PHE A 326 4.34 -9.85 -24.14
CA PHE A 326 3.87 -9.22 -22.91
C PHE A 326 5.00 -8.46 -22.20
N PRO A 327 5.58 -7.43 -22.83
CA PRO A 327 6.79 -6.76 -22.33
C PRO A 327 6.66 -6.27 -20.88
N GLN A 328 5.54 -5.62 -20.54
CA GLN A 328 5.32 -5.07 -19.20
C GLN A 328 5.15 -6.17 -18.14
N ASP A 329 4.33 -7.18 -18.42
CA ASP A 329 4.12 -8.30 -17.50
C ASP A 329 5.39 -9.15 -17.32
N TRP A 330 6.16 -9.34 -18.40
CA TRP A 330 7.46 -9.99 -18.37
C TRP A 330 8.42 -9.23 -17.45
N ALA A 331 8.53 -7.91 -17.62
CA ALA A 331 9.40 -7.09 -16.78
C ALA A 331 8.99 -7.08 -15.30
N THR A 332 7.69 -7.06 -15.01
CA THR A 332 7.18 -7.21 -13.64
C THR A 332 7.55 -8.57 -13.06
N THR A 333 7.36 -9.64 -13.81
CA THR A 333 7.69 -11.01 -13.36
C THR A 333 9.20 -11.16 -13.15
N GLN A 334 10.04 -10.56 -14.02
CA GLN A 334 11.49 -10.54 -13.88
C GLN A 334 11.95 -9.78 -12.62
N ASN A 335 11.37 -8.61 -12.34
CA ASN A 335 11.67 -7.90 -11.10
C ASN A 335 11.31 -8.72 -9.86
N ASN A 336 10.17 -9.41 -9.87
CA ASN A 336 9.73 -10.23 -8.73
C ASN A 336 10.61 -11.48 -8.57
N LEU A 337 11.02 -12.09 -9.68
CA LEU A 337 12.00 -13.18 -9.69
C LEU A 337 13.36 -12.71 -9.14
N GLY A 338 13.80 -11.49 -9.50
CA GLY A 338 14.99 -10.88 -8.93
C GLY A 338 14.91 -10.74 -7.41
N ALA A 339 13.77 -10.28 -6.89
CA ALA A 339 13.53 -10.19 -5.45
C ALA A 339 13.54 -11.57 -4.77
N ALA A 340 12.98 -12.59 -5.41
CA ALA A 340 13.01 -13.95 -4.88
C ALA A 340 14.45 -14.51 -4.83
N TYR A 341 15.25 -14.30 -5.88
CA TYR A 341 16.66 -14.68 -5.89
C TYR A 341 17.50 -13.93 -4.86
N SER A 342 17.30 -12.62 -4.70
CA SER A 342 18.00 -11.82 -3.67
C SER A 342 17.76 -12.37 -2.26
N ASN A 343 16.56 -12.88 -1.99
CA ASN A 343 16.17 -13.43 -0.68
C ASN A 343 16.43 -14.94 -0.55
N ARG A 344 16.85 -15.63 -1.63
CA ARG A 344 16.96 -17.08 -1.67
C ARG A 344 18.00 -17.62 -0.68
N ILE A 345 17.55 -18.53 0.18
CA ILE A 345 18.36 -19.12 1.26
C ILE A 345 19.17 -20.34 0.77
N ARG A 346 18.61 -21.14 -0.15
CA ARG A 346 19.27 -22.35 -0.68
C ARG A 346 20.27 -21.97 -1.78
N GLY A 347 21.28 -22.83 -1.95
CA GLY A 347 22.33 -22.64 -2.96
C GLY A 347 23.43 -21.69 -2.51
N ASP A 348 24.28 -21.30 -3.45
CA ASP A 348 25.36 -20.35 -3.20
C ASP A 348 24.81 -18.92 -3.18
N LYS A 349 25.01 -18.19 -2.08
CA LYS A 349 24.50 -16.81 -1.92
C LYS A 349 25.05 -15.87 -2.98
N ALA A 350 26.30 -16.06 -3.40
CA ALA A 350 26.90 -15.20 -4.41
C ALA A 350 26.27 -15.43 -5.79
N GLU A 351 26.02 -16.68 -6.18
CA GLU A 351 25.28 -17.03 -7.40
C GLU A 351 23.84 -16.51 -7.38
N ASN A 352 23.12 -16.66 -6.26
CA ASN A 352 21.76 -16.13 -6.12
C ASN A 352 21.71 -14.61 -6.35
N LEU A 353 22.69 -13.86 -5.86
CA LEU A 353 22.77 -12.42 -6.07
C LEU A 353 23.06 -12.06 -7.54
N GLU A 354 23.84 -12.85 -8.27
CA GLU A 354 24.04 -12.63 -9.72
C GLU A 354 22.75 -12.89 -10.50
N LEU A 355 22.01 -13.94 -10.16
CA LEU A 355 20.70 -14.22 -10.78
C LEU A 355 19.70 -13.08 -10.50
N ALA A 356 19.72 -12.50 -9.30
CA ALA A 356 18.89 -11.35 -8.98
C ALA A 356 19.26 -10.12 -9.82
N ILE A 357 20.55 -9.81 -9.91
CA ILE A 357 21.07 -8.70 -10.73
C ILE A 357 20.66 -8.87 -12.20
N GLU A 358 20.81 -10.07 -12.75
CA GLU A 358 20.39 -10.38 -14.12
C GLU A 358 18.90 -10.14 -14.32
N ALA A 359 18.05 -10.68 -13.44
CA ALA A 359 16.59 -10.52 -13.53
C ALA A 359 16.16 -9.04 -13.43
N TYR A 360 16.75 -8.24 -12.53
CA TYR A 360 16.47 -6.80 -12.48
C TYR A 360 16.95 -6.06 -13.73
N GLN A 361 18.12 -6.41 -14.28
CA GLN A 361 18.62 -5.83 -15.53
C GLN A 361 17.68 -6.13 -16.69
N LEU A 362 17.18 -7.38 -16.80
CA LEU A 362 16.18 -7.78 -17.78
C LEU A 362 14.90 -6.95 -17.64
N ALA A 363 14.39 -6.76 -16.41
CA ALA A 363 13.21 -5.92 -16.17
C ALA A 363 13.41 -4.46 -16.65
N LEU A 364 14.61 -3.90 -16.47
CA LEU A 364 14.99 -2.56 -16.91
C LEU A 364 15.14 -2.41 -18.43
N GLU A 365 15.11 -3.50 -19.21
CA GLU A 365 15.06 -3.42 -20.68
C GLU A 365 13.69 -2.96 -21.20
N VAL A 366 12.64 -3.07 -20.38
CA VAL A 366 11.28 -2.62 -20.70
C VAL A 366 10.85 -1.47 -19.79
N ARG A 367 11.13 -1.58 -18.49
CA ARG A 367 10.86 -0.51 -17.53
C ARG A 367 11.87 0.60 -17.80
N THR A 368 11.45 1.65 -18.50
CA THR A 368 12.26 2.84 -18.75
C THR A 368 11.76 3.99 -17.88
N LYS A 369 12.61 4.98 -17.63
CA LYS A 369 12.21 6.19 -16.87
C LYS A 369 11.07 6.95 -17.55
N SER A 370 10.98 6.92 -18.89
CA SER A 370 9.92 7.64 -19.62
C SER A 370 8.57 6.92 -19.58
N ASP A 371 8.59 5.59 -19.74
CA ASP A 371 7.36 4.84 -19.98
C ASP A 371 6.76 4.31 -18.67
N PHE A 372 7.62 3.94 -17.72
CA PHE A 372 7.25 3.36 -16.44
C PHE A 372 8.10 3.94 -15.29
N PRO A 373 8.03 5.26 -15.02
CA PRO A 373 8.95 5.94 -14.10
C PRO A 373 9.01 5.30 -12.71
N GLN A 374 7.85 4.97 -12.12
CA GLN A 374 7.77 4.39 -10.77
C GLN A 374 8.34 2.96 -10.73
N ASP A 375 7.92 2.11 -11.66
CA ASP A 375 8.42 0.73 -11.75
C ASP A 375 9.92 0.69 -12.04
N TRP A 376 10.39 1.59 -12.91
CA TRP A 376 11.81 1.77 -13.19
C TRP A 376 12.59 2.12 -11.92
N ALA A 377 12.14 3.13 -11.15
CA ALA A 377 12.81 3.55 -9.93
C ALA A 377 12.80 2.47 -8.84
N THR A 378 11.69 1.74 -8.69
CA THR A 378 11.60 0.56 -7.81
C THR A 378 12.63 -0.50 -8.21
N THR A 379 12.74 -0.80 -9.50
CA THR A 379 13.69 -1.79 -10.03
C THR A 379 15.14 -1.32 -9.85
N GLN A 380 15.43 -0.02 -10.04
CA GLN A 380 16.75 0.55 -9.76
C GLN A 380 17.10 0.43 -8.27
N ASN A 381 16.18 0.73 -7.36
CA ASN A 381 16.40 0.57 -5.93
C ASN A 381 16.71 -0.88 -5.55
N ASN A 382 15.96 -1.84 -6.09
CA ASN A 382 16.19 -3.27 -5.85
C ASN A 382 17.53 -3.74 -6.41
N LEU A 383 17.90 -3.28 -7.61
CA LEU A 383 19.21 -3.53 -8.20
C LEU A 383 20.34 -2.92 -7.35
N GLY A 384 20.10 -1.75 -6.75
CA GLY A 384 21.01 -1.12 -5.80
C GLY A 384 21.24 -2.00 -4.56
N ASN A 385 20.17 -2.56 -3.98
CA ASN A 385 20.28 -3.51 -2.87
C ASN A 385 21.10 -4.75 -3.27
N ALA A 386 20.82 -5.32 -4.44
CA ALA A 386 21.54 -6.49 -4.94
C ALA A 386 23.05 -6.21 -5.13
N TYR A 387 23.41 -5.04 -5.67
CA TYR A 387 24.82 -4.62 -5.74
C TYR A 387 25.43 -4.37 -4.36
N SER A 388 24.68 -3.76 -3.44
CA SER A 388 25.13 -3.54 -2.06
C SER A 388 25.40 -4.84 -1.32
N ASP A 389 24.74 -5.94 -1.66
CA ASP A 389 24.93 -7.24 -1.02
C ASP A 389 25.86 -8.17 -1.80
N ARG A 390 26.21 -7.80 -3.05
CA ARG A 390 27.01 -8.60 -3.97
C ARG A 390 28.37 -8.99 -3.38
N ILE A 391 28.64 -10.29 -3.41
CA ILE A 391 29.84 -10.92 -2.84
C ILE A 391 30.98 -11.02 -3.87
N ARG A 392 30.65 -11.27 -5.14
CA ARG A 392 31.63 -11.32 -6.23
C ARG A 392 32.09 -9.93 -6.61
N HIS A 393 33.22 -9.85 -7.31
CA HIS A 393 33.87 -8.60 -7.73
C HIS A 393 34.37 -7.75 -6.56
N ASP A 394 34.95 -6.60 -6.87
CA ASP A 394 35.50 -5.70 -5.87
C ASP A 394 34.38 -5.04 -5.05
N ARG A 395 34.55 -5.04 -3.71
CA ARG A 395 33.55 -4.49 -2.79
C ARG A 395 33.34 -2.99 -2.98
N ALA A 396 34.40 -2.24 -3.29
CA ALA A 396 34.27 -0.80 -3.50
C ALA A 396 33.49 -0.51 -4.78
N GLU A 397 33.80 -1.22 -5.88
CA GLU A 397 33.06 -1.12 -7.14
C GLU A 397 31.56 -1.44 -6.95
N ASN A 398 31.24 -2.52 -6.25
CA ASN A 398 29.85 -2.90 -5.97
C ASN A 398 29.09 -1.81 -5.20
N LEU A 399 29.73 -1.15 -4.24
CA LEU A 399 29.12 -0.05 -3.49
C LEU A 399 28.92 1.20 -4.35
N GLU A 400 29.85 1.52 -5.26
CA GLU A 400 29.64 2.63 -6.22
C GLU A 400 28.48 2.32 -7.18
N LEU A 401 28.36 1.07 -7.64
CA LEU A 401 27.22 0.64 -8.44
C LEU A 401 25.92 0.80 -7.64
N ALA A 402 25.86 0.34 -6.40
CA ALA A 402 24.68 0.49 -5.54
C ALA A 402 24.27 1.96 -5.37
N ILE A 403 25.23 2.83 -5.04
CA ILE A 403 25.02 4.29 -4.90
C ILE A 403 24.43 4.87 -6.20
N ALA A 404 25.01 4.53 -7.35
CA ALA A 404 24.50 5.02 -8.64
C ALA A 404 23.06 4.57 -8.89
N LYS A 405 22.69 3.33 -8.54
CA LYS A 405 21.32 2.82 -8.70
C LYS A 405 20.33 3.51 -7.76
N TYR A 406 20.68 3.74 -6.50
CA TYR A 406 19.82 4.50 -5.59
C TYR A 406 19.65 5.95 -6.04
N GLN A 407 20.70 6.59 -6.53
CA GLN A 407 20.62 7.95 -7.08
C GLN A 407 19.66 8.02 -8.28
N LEU A 408 19.72 7.04 -9.19
CA LEU A 408 18.75 6.92 -10.30
C LEU A 408 17.32 6.77 -9.78
N ALA A 409 17.09 5.91 -8.79
CA ALA A 409 15.75 5.75 -8.19
C ALA A 409 15.22 7.06 -7.59
N LEU A 410 16.07 7.85 -6.93
CA LEU A 410 15.74 9.16 -6.36
C LEU A 410 15.43 10.25 -7.40
N GLU A 411 15.67 10.01 -8.70
CA GLU A 411 15.21 10.91 -9.75
C GLU A 411 13.69 10.85 -9.99
N VAL A 412 13.03 9.79 -9.50
CA VAL A 412 11.57 9.60 -9.59
C VAL A 412 10.95 9.48 -8.21
N HIS A 413 11.55 8.70 -7.31
CA HIS A 413 11.13 8.68 -5.91
C HIS A 413 11.45 10.04 -5.32
N THR A 414 10.48 10.94 -5.25
CA THR A 414 10.62 12.25 -4.60
C THR A 414 9.85 12.24 -3.29
N LYS A 415 10.22 13.13 -2.36
CA LYS A 415 9.50 13.27 -1.09
C LYS A 415 8.03 13.65 -1.29
N SER A 416 7.68 14.38 -2.35
CA SER A 416 6.30 14.80 -2.63
C SER A 416 5.45 13.70 -3.23
N ASP A 417 6.00 12.96 -4.20
CA ASP A 417 5.20 12.06 -5.04
C ASP A 417 5.21 10.63 -4.47
N PHE A 418 6.34 10.21 -3.89
CA PHE A 418 6.54 8.87 -3.35
C PHE A 418 7.29 8.94 -2.01
N PRO A 419 6.70 9.54 -0.95
CA PRO A 419 7.39 9.81 0.31
C PRO A 419 8.01 8.55 0.94
N TYR A 420 7.30 7.42 0.92
CA TYR A 420 7.75 6.16 1.54
C TYR A 420 8.86 5.49 0.74
N ASP A 421 8.73 5.43 -0.59
CA ASP A 421 9.78 4.88 -1.45
C ASP A 421 11.03 5.74 -1.42
N TRP A 422 10.87 7.08 -1.44
CA TRP A 422 11.96 8.03 -1.28
C TRP A 422 12.70 7.81 0.04
N ALA A 423 11.98 7.70 1.16
CA ALA A 423 12.61 7.47 2.46
C ALA A 423 13.34 6.11 2.54
N THR A 424 12.79 5.08 1.88
CA THR A 424 13.43 3.77 1.78
C THR A 424 14.71 3.83 0.96
N THR A 425 14.67 4.46 -0.22
CA THR A 425 15.85 4.66 -1.06
C THR A 425 16.90 5.53 -0.37
N GLN A 426 16.50 6.57 0.37
CA GLN A 426 17.41 7.39 1.18
C GLN A 426 18.10 6.57 2.28
N ASN A 427 17.37 5.73 3.00
CA ASN A 427 17.99 4.84 4.00
C ASN A 427 18.99 3.87 3.36
N ASN A 428 18.67 3.30 2.20
CA ASN A 428 19.56 2.37 1.50
C ASN A 428 20.81 3.08 0.97
N LEU A 429 20.65 4.29 0.43
CA LEU A 429 21.75 5.17 0.04
C LEU A 429 22.63 5.54 1.23
N GLY A 430 22.02 5.84 2.38
CA GLY A 430 22.75 6.10 3.63
C GLY A 430 23.60 4.93 4.07
N ASN A 431 23.07 3.70 4.00
CA ASN A 431 23.84 2.49 4.28
C ASN A 431 25.00 2.30 3.28
N ALA A 432 24.76 2.54 1.99
CA ALA A 432 25.82 2.43 0.99
C ALA A 432 26.96 3.44 1.24
N TYR A 433 26.63 4.69 1.62
CA TYR A 433 27.64 5.67 2.03
C TYR A 433 28.34 5.29 3.34
N LEU A 434 27.61 4.74 4.32
CA LEU A 434 28.17 4.30 5.59
C LEU A 434 29.26 3.23 5.41
N TYR A 435 29.12 2.36 4.40
CA TYR A 435 30.09 1.29 4.11
C TYR A 435 31.00 1.59 2.91
N ARG A 436 30.84 2.75 2.26
CA ARG A 436 31.63 3.14 1.08
C ARG A 436 33.13 3.18 1.40
N ILE A 437 33.90 2.46 0.57
CA ILE A 437 35.35 2.30 0.71
C ILE A 437 36.12 3.43 -0.01
N GLY A 438 35.63 3.86 -1.18
CA GLY A 438 36.25 4.95 -1.96
C GLY A 438 35.92 6.34 -1.42
N GLY A 439 36.74 7.33 -1.75
CA GLY A 439 36.56 8.73 -1.36
C GLY A 439 37.04 9.06 0.07
N ASP A 440 36.73 10.28 0.54
CA ASP A 440 37.04 10.69 1.91
C ASP A 440 36.05 10.05 2.90
N ARG A 441 36.58 9.38 3.94
CA ARG A 441 35.76 8.70 4.93
C ARG A 441 34.86 9.66 5.71
N GLY A 442 35.35 10.88 5.98
CA GLY A 442 34.57 11.91 6.65
C GLY A 442 33.36 12.33 5.82
N ASP A 443 33.58 12.67 4.54
CA ASP A 443 32.49 13.03 3.62
C ASP A 443 31.46 11.91 3.45
N ASN A 444 31.91 10.65 3.32
CA ASN A 444 31.00 9.51 3.20
C ASN A 444 30.08 9.38 4.43
N LEU A 445 30.62 9.60 5.63
CA LEU A 445 29.84 9.54 6.88
C LEU A 445 28.84 10.69 6.97
N GLU A 446 29.21 11.91 6.54
CA GLU A 446 28.25 13.02 6.49
C GLU A 446 27.12 12.76 5.48
N LEU A 447 27.45 12.21 4.30
CA LEU A 447 26.44 11.81 3.32
C LEU A 447 25.49 10.74 3.87
N ALA A 448 26.01 9.76 4.61
CA ALA A 448 25.20 8.74 5.28
C ALA A 448 24.23 9.35 6.30
N ILE A 449 24.74 10.23 7.17
CA ILE A 449 23.94 10.93 8.20
C ILE A 449 22.83 11.74 7.55
N VAL A 450 23.14 12.52 6.50
CA VAL A 450 22.14 13.31 5.78
C VAL A 450 21.07 12.41 5.18
N ALA A 451 21.45 11.31 4.53
CA ALA A 451 20.49 10.39 3.92
C ALA A 451 19.57 9.73 4.97
N PHE A 452 20.10 9.31 6.12
CA PHE A 452 19.27 8.79 7.22
C PHE A 452 18.35 9.85 7.83
N GLN A 453 18.81 11.09 8.02
CA GLN A 453 17.98 12.20 8.49
C GLN A 453 16.86 12.52 7.51
N LEU A 454 17.14 12.51 6.20
CA LEU A 454 16.13 12.65 5.15
C LEU A 454 15.08 11.53 5.25
N ALA A 455 15.51 10.27 5.39
CA ALA A 455 14.60 9.15 5.56
C ALA A 455 13.72 9.29 6.83
N LEU A 456 14.29 9.74 7.96
CA LEU A 456 13.54 9.99 9.21
C LEU A 456 12.56 11.17 9.12
N SER A 457 12.66 12.02 8.09
CA SER A 457 11.68 13.09 7.86
C SER A 457 10.34 12.60 7.30
N VAL A 458 10.25 11.30 6.97
CA VAL A 458 9.03 10.60 6.53
C VAL A 458 8.77 9.38 7.37
N ARG A 459 9.80 8.57 7.66
CA ARG A 459 9.70 7.43 8.57
C ARG A 459 9.56 7.96 9.98
N THR A 460 8.33 8.00 10.50
CA THR A 460 8.04 8.41 11.88
C THR A 460 7.73 7.16 12.72
N LYS A 461 7.87 7.26 14.05
CA LYS A 461 7.51 6.16 14.95
C LYS A 461 6.01 5.76 14.83
N PRO A 462 5.04 6.69 14.78
CA PRO A 462 3.62 6.32 14.67
C PRO A 462 3.27 5.64 13.34
N ASP A 463 3.80 6.14 12.22
CA ASP A 463 3.36 5.70 10.89
C ASP A 463 4.15 4.48 10.40
N LEU A 464 5.45 4.42 10.73
CA LEU A 464 6.40 3.44 10.22
C LEU A 464 7.37 2.98 11.33
N PRO A 465 6.89 2.37 12.42
CA PRO A 465 7.68 2.11 13.62
C PRO A 465 8.95 1.28 13.34
N ILE A 466 8.83 0.20 12.57
CA ILE A 466 9.94 -0.72 12.28
C ILE A 466 10.98 -0.05 11.37
N ASP A 467 10.55 0.64 10.31
CA ASP A 467 11.43 1.39 9.42
C ASP A 467 12.11 2.57 10.12
N TRP A 468 11.38 3.28 11.00
CA TRP A 468 11.94 4.35 11.82
C TRP A 468 13.03 3.82 12.75
N ALA A 469 12.77 2.75 13.50
CA ALA A 469 13.75 2.15 14.41
C ALA A 469 15.00 1.64 13.67
N ARG A 470 14.82 1.05 12.49
CA ARG A 470 15.93 0.64 11.61
C ARG A 470 16.78 1.83 11.18
N THR A 471 16.15 2.91 10.73
CA THR A 471 16.86 4.11 10.32
C THR A 471 17.56 4.77 11.52
N GLN A 472 16.96 4.75 12.72
CA GLN A 472 17.60 5.23 13.95
C GLN A 472 18.84 4.41 14.30
N ASN A 473 18.78 3.08 14.23
CA ASN A 473 19.94 2.23 14.44
C ASN A 473 21.07 2.54 13.43
N ASN A 474 20.73 2.71 12.15
CA ASN A 474 21.73 3.04 11.11
C ASN A 474 22.33 4.43 11.30
N LEU A 475 21.52 5.41 11.70
CA LEU A 475 21.97 6.75 12.06
C LEU A 475 22.91 6.71 13.29
N GLY A 476 22.58 5.88 14.28
CA GLY A 476 23.42 5.64 15.44
C GLY A 476 24.80 5.11 15.06
N LEU A 477 24.86 4.12 14.15
CA LEU A 477 26.11 3.61 13.59
C LEU A 477 26.90 4.68 12.84
N ALA A 478 26.21 5.52 12.04
CA ALA A 478 26.88 6.61 11.33
C ALA A 478 27.50 7.63 12.30
N TYR A 479 26.78 8.01 13.35
CA TYR A 479 27.32 8.87 14.40
C TYR A 479 28.46 8.22 15.19
N SER A 480 28.38 6.92 15.49
CA SER A 480 29.46 6.21 16.21
C SER A 480 30.73 6.10 15.38
N HIS A 481 30.66 6.22 14.05
CA HIS A 481 31.84 6.25 13.17
C HIS A 481 32.26 7.66 12.73
N ARG A 482 31.43 8.69 12.99
CA ARG A 482 31.66 10.07 12.57
C ARG A 482 33.00 10.61 13.08
N ILE A 483 33.81 11.10 12.15
CA ILE A 483 35.18 11.62 12.37
C ILE A 483 35.17 13.14 12.55
N ARG A 484 34.24 13.84 11.89
CA ARG A 484 34.09 15.29 11.99
C ARG A 484 33.42 15.70 13.29
N ASP A 485 33.58 16.96 13.65
CA ASP A 485 33.08 17.55 14.89
C ASP A 485 33.61 16.87 16.16
N ASN A 486 32.96 17.15 17.29
CA ASN A 486 33.38 16.65 18.59
C ASN A 486 33.01 15.17 18.74
N ARG A 487 34.03 14.30 18.83
CA ARG A 487 33.86 12.85 19.04
C ARG A 487 32.95 12.52 20.22
N ALA A 488 33.05 13.27 21.33
CA ALA A 488 32.22 13.03 22.49
C ALA A 488 30.74 13.31 22.21
N GLU A 489 30.43 14.36 21.45
CA GLU A 489 29.05 14.69 21.06
C GLU A 489 28.49 13.67 20.08
N ASN A 490 29.30 13.24 19.10
CA ASN A 490 28.90 12.21 18.14
C ASN A 490 28.50 10.90 18.84
N LEU A 491 29.25 10.49 19.87
CA LEU A 491 28.92 9.28 20.63
C LEU A 491 27.63 9.43 21.44
N GLU A 492 27.34 10.61 21.99
CA GLU A 492 26.04 10.83 22.64
C GLU A 492 24.88 10.78 21.63
N LEU A 493 25.06 11.35 20.43
CA LEU A 493 24.06 11.24 19.36
C LEU A 493 23.84 9.78 18.94
N ALA A 494 24.92 8.98 18.86
CA ALA A 494 24.83 7.56 18.56
C ALA A 494 24.02 6.81 19.63
N ILE A 495 24.33 7.03 20.91
CA ILE A 495 23.63 6.41 22.04
C ILE A 495 22.14 6.78 22.02
N VAL A 496 21.81 8.04 21.80
CA VAL A 496 20.40 8.49 21.71
C VAL A 496 19.68 7.79 20.55
N ALA A 497 20.29 7.70 19.37
CA ALA A 497 19.68 7.05 18.22
C ALA A 497 19.44 5.54 18.47
N PHE A 498 20.40 4.82 19.06
CA PHE A 498 20.19 3.42 19.47
C PHE A 498 19.10 3.27 20.53
N GLN A 499 19.05 4.16 21.53
CA GLN A 499 18.02 4.16 22.56
C GLN A 499 16.62 4.41 21.98
N LEU A 500 16.51 5.29 20.98
CA LEU A 500 15.25 5.53 20.26
C LEU A 500 14.76 4.27 19.55
N ALA A 501 15.64 3.48 18.93
CA ALA A 501 15.27 2.24 18.26
C ALA A 501 14.61 1.21 19.20
N PHE A 502 15.00 1.17 20.48
CA PHE A 502 14.37 0.30 21.49
C PHE A 502 12.94 0.68 21.86
N ALA A 503 12.44 1.82 21.38
CA ALA A 503 11.03 2.17 21.52
C ALA A 503 10.12 1.32 20.61
N VAL A 504 10.70 0.51 19.72
CA VAL A 504 10.04 -0.43 18.81
C VAL A 504 10.70 -1.80 18.86
N TYR A 505 12.04 -1.86 18.84
CA TYR A 505 12.77 -3.11 18.96
C TYR A 505 12.69 -3.62 20.39
N THR A 506 11.97 -4.72 20.58
CA THR A 506 11.88 -5.47 21.84
C THR A 506 12.53 -6.83 21.66
N LYS A 507 12.95 -7.43 22.77
CA LYS A 507 13.52 -8.78 22.73
C LYS A 507 12.47 -9.82 22.29
N GLU A 508 11.21 -9.58 22.62
CA GLU A 508 10.10 -10.49 22.39
C GLU A 508 9.64 -10.46 20.92
N ASP A 509 9.49 -9.26 20.34
CA ASP A 509 8.89 -9.10 19.01
C ASP A 509 9.94 -9.08 17.89
N LEU A 510 11.11 -8.47 18.17
CA LEU A 510 12.18 -8.25 17.20
C LEU A 510 13.55 -8.62 17.80
N PRO A 511 13.74 -9.88 18.25
CA PRO A 511 14.92 -10.30 19.03
C PRO A 511 16.24 -10.01 18.31
N TYR A 512 16.30 -10.26 17.01
CA TYR A 512 17.52 -10.08 16.21
C TYR A 512 17.90 -8.60 16.06
N ASP A 513 16.95 -7.73 15.69
CA ASP A 513 17.18 -6.29 15.56
C ASP A 513 17.52 -5.68 16.93
N TRP A 514 16.80 -6.07 17.98
CA TRP A 514 17.07 -5.67 19.35
C TRP A 514 18.49 -6.04 19.77
N ALA A 515 18.93 -7.28 19.54
CA ALA A 515 20.28 -7.73 19.88
C ALA A 515 21.37 -7.00 19.08
N THR A 516 21.10 -6.71 17.80
CA THR A 516 21.99 -5.93 16.94
C THR A 516 22.20 -4.53 17.52
N THR A 517 21.11 -3.85 17.85
CA THR A 517 21.14 -2.51 18.44
C THR A 517 21.78 -2.53 19.83
N GLN A 518 21.58 -3.57 20.64
CA GLN A 518 22.27 -3.72 21.93
C GLN A 518 23.78 -3.86 21.76
N ASN A 519 24.25 -4.67 20.82
CA ASN A 519 25.68 -4.78 20.54
C ASN A 519 26.27 -3.45 20.06
N ASN A 520 25.55 -2.71 19.20
CA ASN A 520 25.98 -1.40 18.72
C ASN A 520 26.01 -0.35 19.84
N LEU A 521 25.01 -0.35 20.72
CA LEU A 521 24.97 0.51 21.90
C LEU A 521 26.11 0.16 22.87
N GLY A 522 26.43 -1.13 23.04
CA GLY A 522 27.57 -1.57 23.83
C GLY A 522 28.89 -1.00 23.31
N ASN A 523 29.09 -1.03 21.98
CA ASN A 523 30.26 -0.41 21.34
C ASN A 523 30.30 1.10 21.59
N ALA A 524 29.16 1.79 21.47
CA ALA A 524 29.09 3.23 21.72
C ALA A 524 29.39 3.59 23.17
N TYR A 525 28.92 2.80 24.15
CA TYR A 525 29.30 2.97 25.56
C TYR A 525 30.77 2.66 25.82
N SER A 526 31.30 1.61 25.20
CA SER A 526 32.72 1.26 25.28
C SER A 526 33.63 2.36 24.70
N ASP A 527 33.15 3.16 23.75
CA ASP A 527 33.89 4.28 23.18
C ASP A 527 33.59 5.63 23.88
N ARG A 528 32.56 5.68 24.74
CA ARG A 528 32.03 6.91 25.33
C ARG A 528 33.08 7.65 26.16
N ILE A 529 33.21 8.95 25.89
CA ILE A 529 34.20 9.86 26.49
C ILE A 529 33.63 10.60 27.71
N ARG A 530 32.33 10.94 27.69
CA ARG A 530 31.66 11.62 28.80
C ARG A 530 31.36 10.63 29.92
N CYS A 531 31.17 11.14 31.14
CA CYS A 531 30.93 10.36 32.35
C CYS A 531 32.14 9.51 32.78
N ASP A 532 32.01 8.80 33.89
CA ASP A 532 33.07 7.95 34.41
C ASP A 532 33.33 6.74 33.48
N ARG A 533 34.61 6.41 33.28
CA ARG A 533 35.01 5.32 32.38
C ARG A 533 34.50 3.97 32.88
N ALA A 534 34.54 3.72 34.19
CA ALA A 534 34.08 2.46 34.74
C ALA A 534 32.56 2.32 34.57
N GLU A 535 31.79 3.39 34.83
CA GLU A 535 30.34 3.39 34.58
C GLU A 535 30.00 3.10 33.11
N ASN A 536 30.72 3.72 32.17
CA ASN A 536 30.52 3.47 30.75
C ASN A 536 30.83 2.01 30.37
N LEU A 537 31.87 1.41 30.94
CA LEU A 537 32.20 0.00 30.71
C LEU A 537 31.16 -0.95 31.30
N GLU A 538 30.58 -0.64 32.47
CA GLU A 538 29.46 -1.43 33.02
C GLU A 538 28.24 -1.38 32.10
N LEU A 539 27.91 -0.20 31.55
CA LEU A 539 26.83 -0.06 30.57
C LEU A 539 27.11 -0.86 29.29
N ALA A 540 28.36 -0.83 28.79
CA ALA A 540 28.78 -1.60 27.63
C ALA A 540 28.63 -3.12 27.88
N ILE A 541 29.15 -3.60 29.02
CA ILE A 541 29.05 -5.00 29.46
C ILE A 541 27.58 -5.43 29.54
N ALA A 542 26.72 -4.62 30.16
CA ALA A 542 25.31 -4.92 30.25
C ALA A 542 24.65 -5.04 28.87
N ALA A 543 24.93 -4.10 27.95
CA ALA A 543 24.40 -4.14 26.59
C ALA A 543 24.88 -5.38 25.80
N TYR A 544 26.15 -5.73 25.89
CA TYR A 544 26.66 -6.96 25.25
C TYR A 544 26.05 -8.23 25.85
N GLN A 545 25.87 -8.30 27.16
CA GLN A 545 25.20 -9.43 27.81
C GLN A 545 23.74 -9.56 27.36
N LEU A 546 23.04 -8.43 27.18
CA LEU A 546 21.70 -8.40 26.63
C LEU A 546 21.68 -8.93 25.19
N ALA A 547 22.59 -8.48 24.31
CA ALA A 547 22.71 -9.01 22.96
C ALA A 547 22.99 -10.52 22.94
N LEU A 548 23.89 -11.02 23.81
CA LEU A 548 24.22 -12.45 23.96
C LEU A 548 23.09 -13.29 24.57
N SER A 549 22.03 -12.67 25.07
CA SER A 549 20.82 -13.38 25.48
C SER A 549 19.93 -13.79 24.29
N VAL A 550 20.24 -13.31 23.09
CA VAL A 550 19.63 -13.67 21.80
C VAL A 550 20.66 -14.31 20.89
N TYR A 551 21.82 -13.67 20.72
CA TYR A 551 22.92 -14.24 19.96
C TYR A 551 23.49 -15.42 20.72
N THR A 552 23.10 -16.63 20.31
CA THR A 552 23.66 -17.87 20.82
C THR A 552 24.66 -18.44 19.81
N LYS A 553 25.59 -19.27 20.30
CA LYS A 553 26.53 -19.97 19.41
C LYS A 553 25.83 -20.87 18.38
N SER A 554 24.63 -21.38 18.68
CA SER A 554 23.88 -22.24 17.76
C SER A 554 23.13 -21.46 16.70
N ASP A 555 22.51 -20.35 17.09
CA ASP A 555 21.52 -19.68 16.23
C ASP A 555 22.17 -18.53 15.44
N PHE A 556 23.18 -17.88 16.03
CA PHE A 556 23.88 -16.71 15.48
C PHE A 556 25.39 -16.79 15.77
N PRO A 557 26.12 -17.78 15.21
CA PRO A 557 27.50 -18.07 15.59
C PRO A 557 28.47 -16.91 15.33
N GLU A 558 28.27 -16.14 14.26
CA GLU A 558 29.13 -15.02 13.89
C GLU A 558 28.90 -13.81 14.80
N GLU A 559 27.63 -13.42 14.98
CA GLU A 559 27.22 -12.33 15.87
C GLU A 559 27.60 -12.65 17.31
N TRP A 560 27.38 -13.89 17.77
CA TRP A 560 27.80 -14.35 19.08
C TRP A 560 29.31 -14.21 19.26
N ALA A 561 30.12 -14.66 18.31
CA ALA A 561 31.58 -14.58 18.42
C ALA A 561 32.07 -13.12 18.47
N MET A 562 31.50 -12.25 17.63
CA MET A 562 31.80 -10.83 17.61
C MET A 562 31.43 -10.15 18.94
N THR A 563 30.20 -10.38 19.43
CA THR A 563 29.74 -9.77 20.69
C THR A 563 30.50 -10.32 21.90
N GLN A 564 30.85 -11.62 21.93
CA GLN A 564 31.73 -12.19 22.96
C GLN A 564 33.11 -11.52 22.96
N ASN A 565 33.68 -11.27 21.79
CA ASN A 565 34.95 -10.55 21.68
C ASN A 565 34.83 -9.13 22.26
N ASN A 566 33.78 -8.39 21.89
CA ASN A 566 33.54 -7.03 22.40
C ASN A 566 33.35 -7.04 23.93
N LEU A 567 32.60 -8.00 24.46
CA LEU A 567 32.42 -8.21 25.90
C LEU A 567 33.76 -8.51 26.60
N GLY A 568 34.60 -9.35 26.01
CA GLY A 568 35.92 -9.68 26.53
C GLY A 568 36.84 -8.45 26.60
N LEU A 569 36.82 -7.61 25.57
CA LEU A 569 37.55 -6.34 25.54
C LEU A 569 37.05 -5.39 26.65
N ALA A 570 35.74 -5.25 26.81
CA ALA A 570 35.16 -4.40 27.85
C ALA A 570 35.55 -4.88 29.26
N TYR A 571 35.57 -6.19 29.53
CA TYR A 571 36.06 -6.73 30.80
C TYR A 571 37.55 -6.52 31.01
N SER A 572 38.37 -6.66 29.96
CA SER A 572 39.80 -6.39 30.04
C SER A 572 40.07 -4.93 30.42
N ASP A 573 39.32 -4.00 29.82
CA ASP A 573 39.46 -2.56 30.08
C ASP A 573 38.88 -2.13 31.43
N ARG A 574 37.92 -2.90 31.98
CA ARG A 574 37.35 -2.66 33.32
C ARG A 574 38.36 -2.87 34.46
N ILE A 575 39.36 -3.72 34.24
CA ILE A 575 40.35 -4.11 35.27
C ILE A 575 41.54 -3.12 35.32
N ARG A 576 41.65 -2.20 34.35
CA ARG A 576 42.66 -1.14 34.28
C ARG A 576 42.12 0.16 34.84
#